data_AF-A0A2D4YDX9-F1
#
_entry.id   AF-A0A2D4YDX9-F1
#
_cell.length_a   1.000
_cell.length_b   1.000
_cell.length_c   1.000
_cell.angle_alpha   90.00
_cell.angle_beta   90.00
_cell.angle_gamma   90.00
#
_symmetry.space_group_name_H-M   'P 1'
#
loop_
_entity.id
_entity.type
_entity.pdbx_description
1 polymer ?
#
loop_
_entity_poly.entity_id
_entity_poly.type
_entity_poly.pdbx_seq_one_letter_code
_entity_poly.pdbx_strand_id
1 'polypeptide(L)'
;MVKLNFYIVLIFVLSVISCGTEDNNAYNPLIDTGLVGNWEISGRGINNLSSLEALCCETLSFLDDDNERDLSGIYIFDEQGIITNGAFIVDLESNIIEYTTESSNTKTLEFNINNDVLEVWFYDGTNRHWTTYNK
;
A
#
# COMPACT_ATOMS: atom_id res chain seq x y z
N MET A 1 -64.81 -15.40 18.25
CA MET A 1 -63.90 -14.25 18.26
C MET A 1 -62.50 -14.79 17.93
N VAL A 2 -62.15 -14.89 16.65
CA VAL A 2 -60.83 -15.35 16.19
C VAL A 2 -60.35 -14.31 15.19
N LYS A 3 -59.71 -13.25 15.71
CA LYS A 3 -59.01 -12.23 14.93
C LYS A 3 -57.58 -12.16 15.43
N LEU A 4 -56.89 -13.28 15.34
CA LEU A 4 -55.45 -13.33 15.58
C LEU A 4 -54.92 -14.46 14.70
N ASN A 5 -54.66 -14.18 13.43
CA ASN A 5 -53.81 -14.97 12.53
C ASN A 5 -53.82 -14.37 11.12
N PHE A 6 -53.32 -13.14 10.99
CA PHE A 6 -52.90 -12.63 9.68
C PHE A 6 -51.55 -11.91 9.76
N TYR A 7 -51.22 -11.34 10.93
CA TYR A 7 -49.94 -10.68 11.16
C TYR A 7 -48.74 -11.63 11.32
N ILE A 8 -48.94 -12.86 11.78
CA ILE A 8 -47.84 -13.83 12.00
C ILE A 8 -47.29 -14.37 10.67
N VAL A 9 -48.13 -14.47 9.63
CA VAL A 9 -47.70 -14.94 8.30
C VAL A 9 -46.88 -13.88 7.56
N LEU A 10 -47.16 -12.59 7.79
CA LEU A 10 -46.48 -11.47 7.11
C LEU A 10 -45.02 -11.29 7.56
N ILE A 11 -44.69 -11.62 8.82
CA ILE A 11 -43.33 -11.47 9.37
C ILE A 11 -42.37 -12.53 8.80
N PHE A 12 -42.85 -13.72 8.44
CA PHE A 12 -42.00 -14.80 7.93
C PHE A 12 -41.56 -14.60 6.48
N VAL A 13 -42.28 -13.79 5.70
CA VAL A 13 -41.96 -13.51 4.29
C VAL A 13 -40.88 -12.43 4.13
N LEU A 14 -40.67 -11.59 5.15
CA LEU A 14 -39.63 -10.56 5.14
C LEU A 14 -38.24 -11.10 5.53
N SER A 15 -38.15 -12.32 6.05
CA SER A 15 -36.89 -12.93 6.48
C SER A 15 -36.03 -13.49 5.34
N VAL A 16 -36.56 -13.57 4.12
CA VAL A 16 -35.88 -14.24 2.98
C VAL A 16 -35.24 -13.28 1.96
N ILE A 17 -35.24 -11.96 2.19
CA ILE A 17 -34.66 -10.96 1.28
C ILE A 17 -33.41 -10.29 1.87
N SER A 18 -32.74 -10.91 2.84
CA SER A 18 -31.36 -10.53 3.21
C SER A 18 -30.37 -11.56 2.68
N CYS A 19 -30.45 -11.84 1.38
CA CYS A 19 -29.31 -12.35 0.65
C CYS A 19 -28.48 -11.12 0.28
N GLY A 20 -27.64 -10.67 1.23
CA GLY A 20 -26.55 -9.78 0.87
C GLY A 20 -25.72 -10.54 -0.15
N THR A 21 -25.69 -10.05 -1.38
CA THR A 21 -24.68 -10.49 -2.33
C THR A 21 -23.36 -10.10 -1.69
N GLU A 22 -22.66 -11.06 -1.10
CA GLU A 22 -21.25 -10.90 -0.80
C GLU A 22 -20.59 -10.62 -2.14
N ASP A 23 -20.32 -9.34 -2.41
CA ASP A 23 -19.53 -8.91 -3.54
C ASP A 23 -18.17 -9.59 -3.36
N ASN A 24 -17.96 -10.65 -4.14
CA ASN A 24 -16.72 -11.43 -4.21
C ASN A 24 -15.55 -10.65 -4.83
N ASN A 25 -15.63 -9.33 -4.93
CA ASN A 25 -14.43 -8.53 -5.09
C ASN A 25 -13.82 -8.40 -3.71
N ALA A 26 -12.84 -9.25 -3.41
CA ALA A 26 -11.95 -9.04 -2.27
C ALA A 26 -11.31 -7.65 -2.46
N TYR A 27 -11.88 -6.66 -1.80
CA TYR A 27 -11.36 -5.31 -1.77
C TYR A 27 -10.00 -5.38 -1.07
N ASN A 28 -8.95 -4.99 -1.78
CA ASN A 28 -7.61 -4.87 -1.24
C ASN A 28 -7.21 -3.38 -1.17
N PRO A 29 -7.21 -2.77 0.03
CA PRO A 29 -6.88 -1.36 0.18
C PRO A 29 -5.43 -1.05 -0.19
N LEU A 30 -4.51 -2.00 -0.05
CA LEU A 30 -3.11 -1.82 -0.46
C LEU A 30 -2.98 -1.71 -1.99
N ILE A 31 -3.72 -2.52 -2.76
CA ILE A 31 -3.74 -2.41 -4.23
C ILE A 31 -4.29 -1.04 -4.66
N ASP A 32 -5.35 -0.57 -4.01
CA ASP A 32 -5.99 0.72 -4.31
C ASP A 32 -5.09 1.94 -4.06
N THR A 33 -4.02 1.79 -3.27
CA THR A 33 -3.00 2.85 -3.12
C THR A 33 -2.22 3.12 -4.40
N GLY A 34 -2.19 2.17 -5.34
CA GLY A 34 -1.33 2.20 -6.52
C GLY A 34 0.14 1.85 -6.26
N LEU A 35 0.54 1.58 -5.00
CA LEU A 35 1.91 1.26 -4.61
C LEU A 35 2.36 -0.12 -5.11
N VAL A 36 1.47 -1.12 -5.08
CA VAL A 36 1.78 -2.51 -5.48
C VAL A 36 2.27 -2.57 -6.93
N GLY A 37 3.40 -3.23 -7.15
CA GLY A 37 4.05 -3.35 -8.47
C GLY A 37 5.56 -3.18 -8.39
N ASN A 38 6.19 -3.16 -9.57
CA ASN A 38 7.63 -2.96 -9.71
C ASN A 38 7.91 -1.50 -10.07
N TRP A 39 8.95 -0.94 -9.49
CA TRP A 39 9.36 0.44 -9.67
C TRP A 39 10.85 0.49 -9.98
N GLU A 40 11.23 1.24 -11.01
CA GLU A 40 12.62 1.46 -11.38
C GLU A 40 13.06 2.87 -10.97
N ILE A 41 14.25 3.00 -10.39
CA ILE A 41 14.75 4.31 -9.96
C ILE A 41 14.83 5.29 -11.14
N SER A 42 14.32 6.51 -10.92
CA SER A 42 14.38 7.60 -11.91
C SER A 42 15.16 8.82 -11.43
N GLY A 43 15.35 8.95 -10.11
CA GLY A 43 16.02 10.10 -9.52
C GLY A 43 16.24 9.95 -8.02
N ARG A 44 17.26 10.63 -7.51
CA ARG A 44 17.41 10.89 -6.07
C ARG A 44 18.15 12.20 -5.85
N GLY A 45 17.98 12.78 -4.68
CA GLY A 45 18.61 14.06 -4.38
C GLY A 45 18.42 14.52 -2.95
N ILE A 46 18.96 15.70 -2.69
CA ILE A 46 18.87 16.38 -1.41
C ILE A 46 18.36 17.79 -1.66
N ASN A 47 17.28 18.18 -0.98
CA ASN A 47 16.56 19.42 -1.20
C ASN A 47 16.18 19.55 -2.69
N ASN A 48 16.60 20.65 -3.34
CA ASN A 48 16.31 20.92 -4.75
C ASN A 48 17.44 20.46 -5.68
N LEU A 49 18.40 19.67 -5.19
CA LEU A 49 19.55 19.20 -5.97
C LEU A 49 19.42 17.71 -6.25
N SER A 50 19.38 17.36 -7.53
CA SER A 50 19.52 15.98 -7.99
C SER A 50 20.96 15.49 -7.82
N SER A 51 21.11 14.21 -7.49
CA SER A 51 22.40 13.53 -7.49
C SER A 51 23.02 13.53 -8.89
N LEU A 52 24.36 13.56 -8.96
CA LEU A 52 25.13 13.37 -10.20
C LEU A 52 25.50 11.90 -10.44
N GLU A 53 25.06 11.01 -9.56
CA GLU A 53 25.24 9.58 -9.69
C GLU A 53 24.56 9.07 -10.97
N ALA A 54 25.22 8.13 -11.65
CA ALA A 54 24.60 7.39 -12.73
C ALA A 54 23.64 6.36 -12.12
N LEU A 55 22.38 6.76 -11.96
CA LEU A 55 21.32 5.88 -11.47
C LEU A 55 21.02 4.87 -12.58
N CYS A 56 21.26 3.60 -12.29
CA CYS A 56 20.79 2.50 -13.11
C CYS A 56 20.40 1.35 -12.22
N CYS A 57 19.44 0.57 -12.72
CA CYS A 57 19.35 -0.84 -12.39
C CYS A 57 18.98 -1.09 -10.92
N GLU A 58 18.45 -0.07 -10.24
CA GLU A 58 17.85 -0.23 -8.93
C GLU A 58 16.35 -0.40 -9.09
N THR A 59 15.80 -1.43 -8.46
CA THR A 59 14.37 -1.73 -8.53
C THR A 59 13.79 -1.88 -7.13
N LEU A 60 12.57 -1.41 -6.95
CA LEU A 60 11.78 -1.52 -5.74
C LEU A 60 10.45 -2.18 -6.11
N SER A 61 10.19 -3.34 -5.55
CA SER A 61 8.95 -4.08 -5.79
C SER A 61 8.14 -4.11 -4.52
N PHE A 62 6.87 -3.71 -4.60
CA PHE A 62 5.89 -3.86 -3.52
C PHE A 62 4.92 -4.96 -3.88
N LEU A 63 4.78 -5.93 -2.99
CA LEU A 63 3.93 -7.10 -3.12
C LEU A 63 2.94 -7.12 -1.96
N ASP A 64 1.71 -7.52 -2.25
CA ASP A 64 0.71 -7.86 -1.24
C ASP A 64 1.12 -9.12 -0.46
N ASP A 65 0.58 -9.32 0.74
CA ASP A 65 0.79 -10.54 1.53
C ASP A 65 -0.47 -11.42 1.60
N ASP A 66 -0.50 -12.42 2.48
CA ASP A 66 -1.63 -13.34 2.62
C ASP A 66 -2.90 -12.66 3.22
N ASN A 67 -2.77 -11.44 3.75
CA ASN A 67 -3.85 -10.66 4.35
C ASN A 67 -4.25 -9.47 3.48
N GLU A 68 -5.01 -9.75 2.41
CA GLU A 68 -5.50 -8.76 1.44
C GLU A 68 -6.37 -7.61 2.03
N ARG A 69 -6.67 -7.60 3.34
CA ARG A 69 -7.56 -6.62 3.99
C ARG A 69 -6.83 -5.59 4.84
N ASP A 70 -5.51 -5.49 4.71
CA ASP A 70 -4.73 -4.48 5.39
C ASP A 70 -3.85 -3.66 4.42
N LEU A 71 -3.04 -2.78 5.00
CA LEU A 71 -2.14 -1.87 4.27
C LEU A 71 -0.69 -2.33 4.40
N SER A 72 -0.46 -3.63 4.54
CA SER A 72 0.85 -4.22 4.75
C SER A 72 1.20 -5.22 3.65
N GLY A 73 2.50 -5.42 3.46
CA GLY A 73 2.97 -6.30 2.41
C GLY A 73 4.47 -6.53 2.50
N ILE A 74 5.03 -7.06 1.42
CA ILE A 74 6.45 -7.39 1.30
C ILE A 74 7.09 -6.47 0.26
N TYR A 75 8.28 -5.97 0.57
CA TYR A 75 9.08 -5.25 -0.42
C TYR A 75 10.35 -6.02 -0.78
N ILE A 76 10.80 -5.81 -2.01
CA ILE A 76 12.09 -6.29 -2.53
C ILE A 76 12.78 -5.09 -3.16
N PHE A 77 13.93 -4.71 -2.61
CA PHE A 77 14.81 -3.68 -3.14
C PHE A 77 16.07 -4.34 -3.69
N ASP A 78 16.34 -4.18 -4.98
CA ASP A 78 17.56 -4.64 -5.64
C ASP A 78 18.39 -3.42 -6.02
N GLU A 79 19.59 -3.30 -5.45
CA GLU A 79 20.58 -2.30 -5.79
C GLU A 79 21.80 -2.99 -6.42
N GLN A 80 21.83 -3.04 -7.75
CA GLN A 80 22.96 -3.61 -8.51
C GLN A 80 23.30 -5.06 -8.12
N GLY A 81 22.28 -5.88 -7.82
CA GLY A 81 22.40 -7.28 -7.42
C GLY A 81 22.50 -7.48 -5.90
N ILE A 82 22.54 -6.41 -5.11
CA ILE A 82 22.40 -6.48 -3.65
C ILE A 82 20.91 -6.39 -3.33
N ILE A 83 20.34 -7.53 -2.92
CA ILE A 83 18.91 -7.64 -2.61
C ILE A 83 18.70 -7.41 -1.12
N THR A 84 17.82 -6.46 -0.79
CA THR A 84 17.26 -6.23 0.54
C THR A 84 15.75 -6.44 0.47
N ASN A 85 15.22 -7.27 1.34
CA ASN A 85 13.79 -7.55 1.41
C ASN A 85 13.27 -7.38 2.85
N GLY A 86 11.95 -7.28 2.97
CA GLY A 86 11.30 -7.16 4.26
C GLY A 86 9.82 -6.89 4.14
N ALA A 87 9.20 -6.50 5.24
CA ALA A 87 7.81 -6.09 5.28
C ALA A 87 7.69 -4.58 5.19
N PHE A 88 6.56 -4.08 4.74
CA PHE A 88 6.20 -2.67 4.85
C PHE A 88 4.76 -2.49 5.31
N ILE A 89 4.47 -1.34 5.90
CA ILE A 89 3.12 -0.91 6.29
C ILE A 89 2.90 0.51 5.78
N VAL A 90 1.70 0.79 5.25
CA VAL A 90 1.30 2.11 4.77
C VAL A 90 0.33 2.76 5.74
N ASP A 91 0.60 4.02 6.10
CA ASP A 91 -0.34 4.92 6.76
C ASP A 91 -0.82 5.97 5.74
N LEU A 92 -2.08 5.84 5.32
CA LEU A 92 -2.72 6.74 4.34
C LEU A 92 -3.15 8.08 4.94
N GLU A 93 -3.32 8.19 6.26
CA GLU A 93 -3.65 9.47 6.89
C GLU A 93 -2.43 10.39 6.90
N SER A 94 -1.26 9.81 7.16
CA SER A 94 0.02 10.54 7.21
C SER A 94 0.82 10.52 5.90
N ASN A 95 0.41 9.72 4.91
CA ASN A 95 1.17 9.41 3.70
C ASN A 95 2.59 8.92 4.00
N ILE A 96 2.68 7.88 4.83
CA ILE A 96 3.95 7.29 5.27
C ILE A 96 4.01 5.81 4.88
N ILE A 97 5.21 5.35 4.53
CA ILE A 97 5.59 3.93 4.42
C ILE A 97 6.62 3.63 5.51
N GLU A 98 6.31 2.65 6.36
CA GLU A 98 7.26 2.08 7.31
C GLU A 98 7.80 0.77 6.75
N TYR A 99 9.11 0.69 6.52
CA TYR A 99 9.82 -0.51 6.09
C TYR A 99 10.41 -1.20 7.30
N THR A 100 10.29 -2.53 7.37
CA THR A 100 10.97 -3.38 8.35
C THR A 100 11.78 -4.44 7.60
N THR A 101 13.11 -4.37 7.72
CA THR A 101 14.03 -5.37 7.17
C THR A 101 13.91 -6.72 7.90
N GLU A 102 14.40 -7.81 7.31
CA GLU A 102 14.48 -9.12 7.99
C GLU A 102 15.29 -9.07 9.30
N SER A 103 16.28 -8.19 9.39
CA SER A 103 17.05 -7.95 10.63
C SER A 103 16.33 -7.05 11.64
N SER A 104 15.04 -6.78 11.43
CA SER A 104 14.18 -5.95 12.29
C SER A 104 14.61 -4.47 12.42
N ASN A 105 15.43 -3.97 11.50
CA ASN A 105 15.66 -2.53 11.39
C ASN A 105 14.46 -1.89 10.70
N THR A 106 13.94 -0.82 11.27
CA THR A 106 12.81 -0.07 10.71
C THR A 106 13.26 1.26 10.11
N LYS A 107 12.58 1.68 9.05
CA LYS A 107 12.77 3.00 8.42
C LYS A 107 11.43 3.56 7.98
N THR A 108 11.16 4.80 8.33
CA THR A 108 9.91 5.49 8.00
C THR A 108 10.20 6.55 6.93
N LEU A 109 9.44 6.51 5.84
CA LEU A 109 9.52 7.49 4.74
C LEU A 109 8.15 8.09 4.51
N GLU A 110 8.08 9.38 4.22
CA GLU A 110 6.90 9.96 3.59
C GLU A 110 6.87 9.56 2.11
N PHE A 111 5.69 9.49 1.51
CA PHE A 111 5.55 9.13 0.10
C PHE A 111 4.42 9.88 -0.62
N ASN A 112 4.50 9.87 -1.95
CA ASN A 112 3.44 10.33 -2.85
C ASN A 112 3.51 9.53 -4.15
N ILE A 113 2.35 9.23 -4.73
CA ILE A 113 2.24 8.57 -6.04
C ILE A 113 1.43 9.47 -6.96
N ASN A 114 1.98 9.79 -8.13
CA ASN A 114 1.31 10.59 -9.14
C ASN A 114 1.71 10.12 -10.55
N ASN A 115 0.72 9.73 -11.37
CA ASN A 115 0.93 9.27 -12.75
C ASN A 115 2.08 8.26 -12.91
N ASP A 116 2.03 7.15 -12.16
CA ASP A 116 3.05 6.10 -12.18
C ASP A 116 4.46 6.55 -11.76
N VAL A 117 4.57 7.67 -11.04
CA VAL A 117 5.77 8.11 -10.36
C VAL A 117 5.57 8.03 -8.86
N LEU A 118 6.40 7.22 -8.20
CA LEU A 118 6.51 7.15 -6.74
C LEU A 118 7.64 8.06 -6.28
N GLU A 119 7.36 9.02 -5.42
CA GLU A 119 8.38 9.74 -4.66
C GLU A 119 8.34 9.28 -3.21
N VAL A 120 9.49 8.97 -2.64
CA VAL A 120 9.67 8.75 -1.19
C VAL A 120 10.71 9.73 -0.64
N TRP A 121 10.52 10.19 0.59
CA TRP A 121 11.47 11.11 1.22
C TRP A 121 11.51 11.02 2.75
N PHE A 122 12.57 11.58 3.32
CA PHE A 122 12.72 11.81 4.75
C PHE A 122 13.55 13.07 5.00
N TYR A 123 13.53 13.57 6.23
CA TYR A 123 14.36 14.70 6.66
C TYR A 123 15.53 14.24 7.52
N ASP A 124 16.74 14.70 7.17
CA ASP A 124 17.90 14.68 8.05
C ASP A 124 18.21 16.12 8.47
N GLY A 125 17.79 16.47 9.70
CA GLY A 125 17.76 17.85 10.16
C GLY A 125 16.81 18.71 9.31
N THR A 126 17.35 19.66 8.55
CA THR A 126 16.58 20.51 7.62
C THR A 126 16.67 20.05 6.17
N ASN A 127 17.42 18.98 5.88
CA ASN A 127 17.65 18.52 4.52
C ASN A 127 16.64 17.45 4.16
N ARG A 128 15.89 17.65 3.06
CA ARG A 128 14.97 16.65 2.50
C ARG A 128 15.73 15.71 1.58
N HIS A 129 15.87 14.45 1.95
CA HIS A 129 16.41 13.41 1.10
C HIS A 129 15.26 12.75 0.35
N TRP A 130 15.30 12.74 -0.98
CA TRP A 130 14.22 12.21 -1.80
C TRP A 130 14.74 11.20 -2.83
N THR A 131 13.87 10.28 -3.22
CA THR A 131 14.11 9.31 -4.30
C THR A 131 12.81 9.13 -5.07
N THR A 132 12.90 9.14 -6.40
CA THR A 132 11.78 8.92 -7.30
C THR A 132 11.97 7.61 -8.06
N TYR A 133 10.87 6.94 -8.31
CA TYR A 133 10.80 5.72 -9.11
C TYR A 133 9.66 5.82 -10.11
N ASN A 134 9.82 5.15 -11.25
CA ASN A 134 8.80 5.03 -12.29
C ASN A 134 8.32 3.58 -12.36
N LYS A 135 7.03 3.39 -12.62
CA LYS A 135 6.40 2.09 -12.81
C LYS A 135 6.56 1.55 -14.24
#